data_AF-A0AAV0Q141-F1
#
_entry.id   AF-A0AAV0Q141-F1
#
_cell.length_a   1.000
_cell.length_b   1.000
_cell.length_c   1.000
_cell.angle_alpha   90.00
_cell.angle_beta   90.00
_cell.angle_gamma   90.00
#
_symmetry.space_group_name_H-M   'P 1'
#
loop_
_entity.id
_entity.type
_entity.pdbx_description
1 polymer ?
#
loop_
_entity_poly.entity_id
_entity_poly.type
_entity_poly.pdbx_seq_one_letter_code
_entity_poly.pdbx_strand_id
1 'polypeptide(L)'
;MVFLLTGIEARGFIFGPPIALAIGAKFVPLRKPKKLPGEVISEEYTLEYGSDRLEMHVGAVNKGERALVVDDLIATGGTLCAAMNLLGNFYHK
;
A
#
# COMPACT_ATOMS: atom_id res chain seq x y z
N MET A 1 13.20 -7.59 14.21
CA MET A 1 12.41 -6.45 13.70
C MET A 1 11.62 -6.96 12.51
N VAL A 2 10.30 -7.08 12.61
CA VAL A 2 9.48 -7.61 11.50
C VAL A 2 8.95 -6.42 10.70
N PHE A 3 9.36 -6.32 9.45
CA PHE A 3 8.85 -5.33 8.51
C PHE A 3 7.75 -5.98 7.66
N LEU A 4 6.72 -5.22 7.30
CA LEU A 4 5.85 -5.55 6.17
C LEU A 4 6.27 -4.65 5.02
N LEU A 5 6.33 -5.21 3.82
CA LEU A 5 6.56 -4.42 2.61
C LEU A 5 5.26 -4.23 1.87
N THR A 6 5.03 -3.03 1.36
CA THR A 6 3.87 -2.75 0.54
C THR A 6 4.27 -2.00 -0.72
N GLY A 7 3.62 -2.34 -1.82
CA GLY A 7 3.86 -1.72 -3.13
C GLY A 7 2.59 -1.09 -3.65
N ILE A 8 2.73 -0.01 -4.42
CA ILE A 8 1.64 0.60 -5.17
C ILE A 8 1.61 0.00 -6.57
N GLU A 9 0.43 -0.43 -7.04
CA GLU A 9 0.34 -1.06 -8.35
C GLU A 9 0.65 -0.10 -9.51
N ALA A 10 1.07 -0.58 -10.68
CA ALA A 10 1.57 -1.94 -10.93
C ALA A 10 3.11 -2.00 -10.88
N ARG A 11 3.79 -0.88 -11.18
CA ARG A 11 5.25 -0.85 -11.30
C ARG A 11 5.96 -0.98 -9.97
N GLY A 12 5.38 -0.50 -8.88
CA GLY A 12 5.89 -0.77 -7.52
C GLY A 12 5.97 -2.28 -7.21
N PHE A 13 5.20 -3.13 -7.90
CA PHE A 13 5.26 -4.60 -7.73
C PHE A 13 6.46 -5.25 -8.42
N ILE A 14 7.20 -4.52 -9.26
CA ILE A 14 8.44 -5.02 -9.84
C ILE A 14 9.53 -5.05 -8.76
N PHE A 15 9.50 -4.10 -7.83
CA PHE A 15 10.51 -3.94 -6.77
C PHE A 15 10.04 -4.53 -5.44
N GLY A 16 8.75 -4.40 -5.11
CA GLY A 16 8.20 -4.80 -3.83
C GLY A 16 8.43 -6.27 -3.46
N PRO A 17 7.79 -7.24 -4.14
CA PRO A 17 7.91 -8.66 -3.80
C PRO A 17 9.37 -9.16 -3.71
N PRO A 18 10.31 -8.81 -4.63
CA PRO A 18 11.71 -9.19 -4.48
C PRO A 18 12.37 -8.63 -3.20
N ILE A 19 12.11 -7.37 -2.85
CA ILE A 19 12.62 -6.77 -1.60
C ILE A 19 12.02 -7.48 -0.38
N ALA A 20 10.71 -7.75 -0.40
CA ALA A 20 10.01 -8.42 0.70
C ALA A 20 10.61 -9.81 0.96
N LEU A 21 10.83 -10.56 -0.12
CA LEU A 21 11.50 -11.86 -0.08
C LEU A 21 12.91 -11.76 0.50
N ALA A 22 13.70 -10.79 0.04
CA ALA A 22 15.09 -10.62 0.48
C ALA A 22 15.22 -10.28 1.97
N ILE A 23 14.25 -9.58 2.55
CA ILE A 23 14.26 -9.19 3.98
C ILE A 23 13.41 -10.11 4.87
N GLY A 24 12.80 -11.16 4.31
CA GLY A 24 11.93 -12.07 5.07
C GLY A 24 10.62 -11.41 5.56
N ALA A 25 10.11 -10.43 4.82
CA ALA A 25 8.86 -9.73 5.10
C ALA A 25 7.70 -10.28 4.26
N LYS A 26 6.47 -10.13 4.76
CA LYS A 26 5.28 -10.29 3.91
C LYS A 26 5.17 -9.11 2.94
N PHE A 27 4.64 -9.38 1.75
CA PHE A 27 4.28 -8.34 0.79
C PHE A 27 2.76 -8.10 0.80
N VAL A 28 2.36 -6.84 0.93
CA VAL A 28 0.96 -6.40 0.89
C VAL A 28 0.74 -5.50 -0.33
N PRO A 29 -0.04 -5.93 -1.34
CA PRO A 29 -0.31 -5.12 -2.51
C PRO A 29 -1.34 -4.02 -2.22
N LEU A 30 -1.07 -2.79 -2.68
CA LEU A 30 -2.05 -1.72 -2.75
C LEU A 30 -2.48 -1.55 -4.21
N ARG A 31 -3.79 -1.59 -4.47
CA ARG A 31 -4.32 -1.65 -5.84
C ARG A 31 -5.44 -0.65 -6.07
N LYS A 32 -5.71 -0.31 -7.32
CA LYS A 32 -6.92 0.44 -7.69
C LYS A 32 -8.18 -0.41 -7.45
N PRO A 33 -9.37 0.23 -7.44
CA PRO A 33 -10.61 -0.45 -7.14
C PRO A 33 -10.89 -1.69 -7.97
N LYS A 34 -11.49 -2.69 -7.31
CA LYS A 34 -11.99 -3.94 -7.94
C LYS A 34 -10.89 -4.88 -8.45
N LYS A 35 -9.65 -4.72 -7.95
CA LYS A 35 -8.52 -5.59 -8.30
C LYS A 35 -8.14 -6.60 -7.22
N LEU A 36 -8.56 -6.36 -5.98
CA LEU A 36 -8.38 -7.29 -4.87
C LEU A 36 -9.68 -8.09 -4.66
N PRO A 37 -9.61 -9.40 -4.42
CA PRO A 37 -10.78 -10.18 -4.02
C PRO A 37 -11.23 -9.84 -2.60
N GLY A 38 -12.40 -10.32 -2.16
CA GLY A 38 -12.83 -10.23 -0.75
C GLY A 38 -13.01 -8.79 -0.21
N GLU A 39 -12.90 -8.65 1.10
CA GLU A 39 -13.11 -7.36 1.79
C GLU A 39 -11.85 -6.47 1.73
N VAL A 40 -12.08 -5.19 1.46
CA VAL A 40 -11.04 -4.16 1.31
C VAL A 40 -11.41 -2.89 2.08
N ILE A 41 -10.39 -2.16 2.50
CA ILE A 41 -10.49 -0.74 2.86
C ILE A 41 -9.90 0.10 1.74
N SER A 42 -10.31 1.36 1.65
CA SER A 42 -9.92 2.23 0.55
C SER A 42 -9.64 3.65 1.02
N GLU A 43 -8.67 4.31 0.38
CA GLU A 43 -8.40 5.74 0.55
C GLU A 43 -8.49 6.44 -0.80
N GLU A 44 -9.13 7.60 -0.81
CA GLU A 44 -9.27 8.45 -2.00
C GLU A 44 -8.12 9.46 -2.07
N TYR A 45 -7.64 9.74 -3.27
CA TYR A 45 -6.64 10.78 -3.52
C TYR A 45 -6.96 11.58 -4.77
N THR A 46 -6.52 12.84 -4.75
CA THR A 46 -6.77 13.80 -5.82
C THR A 46 -5.74 13.66 -6.94
N LEU A 47 -6.21 13.75 -8.18
CA LEU A 47 -5.42 13.87 -9.38
C LEU A 47 -5.50 15.30 -9.92
N GLU A 48 -4.74 15.62 -10.98
CA GLU A 48 -4.89 16.91 -11.67
C GLU A 48 -6.33 17.11 -12.18
N TYR A 49 -6.96 16.02 -12.63
CA TYR A 49 -8.34 16.00 -13.10
C TYR A 49 -9.10 14.86 -12.40
N GLY A 50 -9.74 15.19 -11.28
CA GLY A 50 -10.62 14.27 -10.54
C GLY A 50 -9.94 13.58 -9.36
N SER A 51 -10.45 12.41 -9.01
CA SER A 51 -9.94 11.58 -7.92
C SER A 51 -9.88 10.12 -8.34
N ASP A 52 -9.02 9.37 -7.66
CA ASP A 52 -8.93 7.92 -7.77
C ASP A 52 -8.81 7.33 -6.35
N ARG A 53 -8.87 6.01 -6.24
CA ARG A 53 -8.81 5.31 -4.95
C ARG A 53 -7.70 4.28 -4.95
N LEU A 54 -7.19 4.01 -3.75
CA LEU A 54 -6.27 2.92 -3.47
C LEU A 54 -6.92 1.99 -2.46
N GLU A 55 -6.81 0.68 -2.66
CA GLU A 55 -7.42 -0.38 -1.87
C GLU A 55 -6.37 -1.31 -1.27
N MET A 56 -6.67 -1.82 -0.07
CA MET A 56 -5.90 -2.84 0.64
C MET A 56 -6.86 -3.81 1.31
N HIS A 57 -6.50 -5.09 1.38
CA HIS A 57 -7.28 -6.09 2.11
C HIS A 57 -7.41 -5.76 3.60
N VAL A 58 -8.61 -5.98 4.15
CA VAL A 58 -8.82 -5.94 5.60
C VAL A 58 -7.95 -7.00 6.27
N GLY A 59 -7.25 -6.62 7.34
CA GLY A 59 -6.37 -7.53 8.08
C GLY A 59 -5.02 -7.83 7.41
N ALA A 60 -4.69 -7.18 6.28
CA ALA A 60 -3.37 -7.33 5.66
C ALA A 60 -2.22 -6.81 6.54
N VAL A 61 -2.52 -5.86 7.44
CA VAL A 61 -1.58 -5.21 8.36
C VAL A 61 -2.07 -5.42 9.79
N ASN A 62 -1.14 -5.77 10.68
CA ASN A 62 -1.38 -5.93 12.11
C ASN A 62 -0.83 -4.74 12.89
N LYS A 63 -1.44 -4.44 14.04
CA LYS A 63 -0.97 -3.40 14.96
C LYS A 63 0.47 -3.66 15.40
N GLY A 64 1.30 -2.62 15.36
CA GLY A 64 2.71 -2.69 15.74
C GLY A 64 3.66 -3.18 14.64
N GLU A 65 3.15 -3.63 13.49
CA GLU A 65 4.01 -3.88 12.33
C GLU A 65 4.58 -2.56 11.78
N ARG A 66 5.84 -2.60 11.33
CA ARG A 66 6.48 -1.47 10.65
C ARG A 66 6.37 -1.67 9.14
N ALA A 67 5.77 -0.70 8.46
CA ALA A 67 5.60 -0.75 7.01
C ALA A 67 6.69 0.00 6.25
N LEU A 68 7.16 -0.60 5.17
CA LEU A 68 7.96 0.06 4.15
C LEU A 68 7.16 0.08 2.85
N VAL A 69 6.89 1.30 2.36
CA VAL A 69 6.16 1.54 1.11
C VAL A 69 7.18 1.69 -0.02
N VAL A 70 6.98 0.96 -1.11
CA VAL A 70 7.84 1.00 -2.30
C VAL A 70 7.01 1.37 -3.52
N ASP A 71 7.56 2.27 -4.31
CA ASP A 71 7.05 2.60 -5.64
C ASP A 71 8.22 2.81 -6.60
N ASP A 72 7.96 2.76 -7.90
CA ASP A 72 9.01 2.94 -8.90
C ASP A 72 9.49 4.39 -9.00
N LEU A 73 8.55 5.35 -8.86
CA LEU A 73 8.84 6.78 -8.90
C LEU A 73 7.79 7.56 -8.10
N ILE A 74 8.25 8.51 -7.29
CA ILE A 74 7.36 9.46 -6.60
C ILE A 74 7.26 10.74 -7.43
N ALA A 75 6.05 11.05 -7.92
CA ALA A 75 5.75 12.29 -8.63
C ALA A 75 5.17 13.35 -7.67
N THR A 76 3.85 13.53 -7.65
CA THR A 76 3.17 14.46 -6.73
C THR A 76 3.08 13.94 -5.30
N GLY A 77 3.28 12.63 -5.10
CA GLY A 77 3.14 11.97 -3.81
C GLY A 77 1.70 11.64 -3.40
N GLY A 78 0.68 11.99 -4.19
CA GLY A 78 -0.73 11.74 -3.85
C GLY A 78 -1.03 10.26 -3.54
N THR A 79 -0.52 9.35 -4.37
CA THR A 79 -0.72 7.90 -4.17
C THR A 79 0.07 7.38 -2.96
N LEU A 80 1.24 7.95 -2.67
CA LEU A 80 2.02 7.62 -1.48
C LEU A 80 1.30 8.08 -0.19
N CYS A 81 0.71 9.28 -0.19
CA CYS A 81 -0.10 9.76 0.92
C CYS A 81 -1.32 8.87 1.15
N ALA A 82 -2.02 8.44 0.10
CA ALA A 82 -3.13 7.50 0.22
C ALA A 82 -2.68 6.15 0.81
N ALA A 83 -1.53 5.63 0.37
CA ALA A 83 -0.93 4.43 0.94
C ALA A 83 -0.61 4.60 2.43
N MET A 84 -0.02 5.73 2.82
CA MET A 84 0.27 6.03 4.22
C MET A 84 -1.00 6.15 5.06
N ASN A 85 -2.09 6.72 4.54
CA ASN A 85 -3.38 6.82 5.23
C ASN A 85 -4.02 5.44 5.43
N LEU A 86 -3.99 4.57 4.40
CA LEU A 86 -4.46 3.19 4.48
C LEU A 86 -3.75 2.42 5.60
N LEU A 87 -2.43 2.60 5.72
CA LEU A 87 -1.62 2.00 6.78
C LEU A 87 -1.85 2.69 8.15
N GLY A 88 -2.00 4.02 8.12
CA GLY A 88 -2.24 4.93 9.25
C GLY A 88 -3.50 4.60 10.04
N ASN A 89 -4.56 4.19 9.35
CA ASN A 89 -5.81 3.75 9.97
C ASN A 89 -5.63 2.57 10.95
N PHE A 90 -4.52 1.82 10.86
CA PHE A 90 -4.16 0.76 11.83
C PHE A 90 -3.29 1.24 12.99
N TYR A 91 -2.70 2.43 12.91
CA TYR A 91 -1.90 3.00 14.00
C TYR A 91 -2.76 3.72 15.05
N HIS A 92 -3.95 4.19 14.67
CA HIS A 92 -4.85 4.95 15.55
C HIS A 92 -6.02 4.16 16.15
N LYS A 93 -6.19 2.88 15.79
CA LYS A 93 -7.10 1.93 16.47
C LYS A 93 -6.29 0.91 17.28
#